data_AF-A0A540NPE8-F1
#
_entry.id   AF-A0A540NPE8-F1
#
_cell.length_a   1.000
_cell.length_b   1.000
_cell.length_c   1.000
_cell.angle_alpha   90.00
_cell.angle_beta   90.00
_cell.angle_gamma   90.00
#
_symmetry.space_group_name_H-M   'P 1'
#
loop_
_entity.id
_entity.type
_entity.pdbx_description
1 polymer ?
#
loop_
_entity_poly.entity_id
_entity_poly.type
_entity_poly.pdbx_seq_one_letter_code
_entity_poly.pdbx_strand_id
1 'polypeptide(L)' 'MLLKRTEEDKIFQLLSSLSTEYEDLRSHILMNPELPSFTSVCATIQCEEVRRKVMNNGIKTNVTEARAYLTNEKKV' A
#
# COMPACT_ATOMS: atom_id res chain seq x y z
N MET A 1 -22.47 -4.25 18.95
CA MET A 1 -22.10 -2.84 18.75
C MET A 1 -20.59 -2.57 18.91
N LEU A 2 -19.91 -3.17 19.89
CA LEU A 2 -18.46 -2.93 20.09
C LEU A 2 -17.57 -3.40 18.93
N LEU A 3 -17.86 -4.57 18.35
CA LEU A 3 -17.03 -5.15 17.29
C LEU A 3 -16.93 -4.25 16.04
N LYS A 4 -18.06 -3.67 15.61
CA LYS A 4 -18.14 -2.76 14.46
C LYS A 4 -17.31 -1.49 14.73
N ARG A 5 -17.44 -0.90 15.92
CA ARG A 5 -16.64 0.27 16.31
C ARG A 5 -15.15 -0.05 16.35
N THR A 6 -14.76 -1.20 16.91
CA THR A 6 -13.36 -1.63 16.94
C THR A 6 -12.78 -1.85 15.54
N GLU A 7 -13.59 -2.32 14.59
CA GLU A 7 -13.16 -2.46 13.20
C GLU A 7 -12.98 -1.10 12.53
N GLU A 8 -13.96 -0.19 12.68
CA GLU A 8 -13.88 1.18 12.19
C GLU A 8 -12.65 1.92 12.76
N ASP A 9 -12.39 1.80 14.07
CA ASP A 9 -11.22 2.39 14.72
C ASP A 9 -9.90 1.90 14.10
N LYS A 10 -9.80 0.60 13.79
CA LYS A 10 -8.61 0.04 13.11
C LYS A 10 -8.46 0.60 11.71
N ILE A 11 -9.56 0.81 10.98
CA ILE A 11 -9.55 1.43 9.65
C ILE A 11 -9.05 2.87 9.75
N PHE A 12 -9.61 3.67 10.66
CA PHE A 12 -9.18 5.05 10.85
C PHE A 12 -7.70 5.14 11.26
N GLN A 13 -7.26 4.27 12.17
CA GLN A 13 -5.86 4.18 12.56
C GLN A 13 -4.96 3.86 11.36
N LEU A 14 -5.32 2.85 10.56
CA LEU A 14 -4.59 2.48 9.35
C LEU A 14 -4.53 3.65 8.36
N LEU A 15 -5.69 4.24 8.02
CA LEU A 15 -5.77 5.36 7.09
C LEU A 15 -4.94 6.56 7.57
N SER A 16 -4.94 6.86 8.87
CA SER A 16 -4.15 7.95 9.47
C SER A 16 -2.64 7.72 9.41
N SER A 17 -2.20 6.46 9.39
CA SER A 17 -0.79 6.08 9.28
C SER A 17 -0.24 6.13 7.85
N LEU A 18 -1.11 6.24 6.83
CA LEU A 18 -0.69 6.37 5.44
C LEU A 18 0.01 7.73 5.21
N SER A 19 1.02 7.73 4.33
CA SER A 19 1.69 8.94 3.87
C SER A 19 0.73 9.86 3.11
N THR A 20 1.06 11.15 3.06
CA THR A 20 0.24 12.19 2.39
C THR A 20 0.08 11.96 0.88
N GLU A 21 0.90 11.10 0.29
CA GLU A 21 0.72 10.69 -1.10
C GLU A 21 -0.57 9.89 -1.30
N TYR A 22 -1.15 9.28 -0.25
CA TYR A 22 -2.42 8.54 -0.27
C TYR A 22 -3.64 9.38 0.14
N GLU A 23 -3.54 10.72 0.24
CA GLU A 23 -4.67 11.57 0.65
C GLU A 23 -5.90 11.40 -0.26
N ASP A 24 -5.71 11.28 -1.57
CA ASP A 24 -6.81 11.05 -2.52
C ASP A 24 -7.51 9.72 -2.24
N LEU A 25 -6.73 8.68 -1.97
CA LEU A 25 -7.26 7.36 -1.64
C LEU A 25 -8.01 7.38 -0.31
N ARG A 26 -7.44 8.03 0.71
CA ARG A 26 -8.08 8.21 2.02
C ARG A 26 -9.42 8.93 1.87
N SER A 27 -9.42 10.04 1.13
CA SER A 27 -10.64 10.82 0.86
C SER A 27 -11.68 9.97 0.15
N HIS A 28 -11.28 9.23 -0.89
CA HIS A 28 -12.19 8.34 -1.62
C HIS A 28 -12.83 7.28 -0.73
N ILE A 29 -12.06 6.65 0.16
CA ILE A 29 -12.59 5.65 1.12
C ILE A 29 -13.59 6.30 2.08
N LEU A 30 -13.25 7.47 2.64
CA LEU A 30 -14.08 8.20 3.60
C LEU A 30 -15.32 8.86 2.98
N MET A 31 -15.35 9.07 1.67
CA MET A 31 -16.52 9.59 0.95
C MET A 31 -17.63 8.54 0.80
N ASN A 32 -17.36 7.25 1.03
CA ASN A 32 -18.39 6.22 0.96
C ASN A 32 -19.40 6.37 2.10
N PRO A 33 -20.72 6.21 1.84
CA PRO A 33 -21.76 6.37 2.85
C PRO A 33 -21.66 5.32 3.97
N GLU A 34 -21.11 4.15 3.66
CA GLU A 34 -20.72 3.14 4.64
C GLU A 34 -19.23 2.86 4.50
N LEU A 35 -18.54 2.78 5.65
CA LEU A 35 -17.13 2.47 5.67
C LEU A 35 -16.91 1.02 5.18
N PRO A 36 -16.02 0.78 4.21
CA PRO A 36 -15.72 -0.57 3.75
C PRO A 36 -15.14 -1.42 4.89
N SER A 37 -15.19 -2.76 4.75
CA SER A 37 -14.54 -3.65 5.70
C SER A 37 -13.02 -3.45 5.73
N PHE A 38 -12.38 -3.81 6.84
CA PHE A 38 -10.92 -3.70 6.99
C PHE A 38 -10.17 -4.42 5.86
N THR A 39 -10.65 -5.62 5.49
CA THR A 39 -10.10 -6.39 4.37
C THR A 39 -10.20 -5.66 3.03
N SER A 40 -11.34 -5.02 2.76
CA SER A 40 -11.52 -4.24 1.52
C SER A 40 -10.57 -3.05 1.48
N VAL A 41 -10.43 -2.32 2.61
CA VAL A 41 -9.49 -1.19 2.71
C VAL A 41 -8.05 -1.64 2.45
N CYS A 42 -7.61 -2.75 3.06
CA CYS A 42 -6.30 -3.33 2.82
C CYS A 42 -6.08 -3.75 1.36
N ALA A 43 -7.10 -4.30 0.70
CA ALA A 43 -7.02 -4.67 -0.71
C ALA A 43 -6.89 -3.42 -1.60
N THR A 44 -7.67 -2.38 -1.33
CA THR A 44 -7.60 -1.11 -2.06
C THR A 44 -6.23 -0.44 -1.92
N ILE A 45 -5.68 -0.40 -0.70
CA ILE A 45 -4.32 0.13 -0.47
C ILE A 45 -3.28 -0.66 -1.26
N GLN A 46 -3.31 -2.00 -1.19
CA GLN A 46 -2.37 -2.84 -1.95
C GLN A 46 -2.46 -2.62 -3.46
N CYS A 47 -3.67 -2.51 -4.01
CA CYS A 47 -3.85 -2.18 -5.42
C CYS A 47 -3.24 -0.82 -5.78
N GLU A 48 -3.43 0.19 -4.92
CA GLU A 48 -2.87 1.52 -5.13
C GLU A 48 -1.32 1.52 -5.02
N GLU A 49 -0.76 0.79 -4.06
CA GLU A 49 0.70 0.57 -3.92
C GLU A 49 1.28 -0.07 -5.19
N VAL A 50 0.64 -1.14 -5.70
CA VAL A 50 1.07 -1.81 -6.94
C VAL A 50 0.95 -0.87 -8.14
N ARG A 51 -0.17 -0.16 -8.27
CA ARG A 51 -0.40 0.80 -9.34
C ARG A 51 0.65 1.90 -9.34
N ARG A 52 0.96 2.46 -8.16
CA ARG A 52 2.02 3.45 -7.97
C ARG A 52 3.38 2.89 -8.28
N LYS A 53 3.70 1.68 -7.83
CA LYS A 53 4.96 1.01 -8.13
C LYS A 53 5.18 0.83 -9.63
N VAL A 54 4.16 0.36 -10.35
CA VAL A 54 4.20 0.18 -11.81
C VAL A 54 4.35 1.54 -12.53
N MET A 55 3.66 2.58 -12.04
CA MET A 55 3.74 3.92 -12.62
C MET A 55 5.03 4.66 -12.26
N ASN A 56 5.63 4.38 -11.10
CA ASN A 56 6.77 5.08 -10.52
C ASN A 56 8.09 4.31 -10.65
N ASN A 57 8.30 3.56 -11.74
CA ASN A 57 9.54 2.82 -12.01
C ASN A 57 10.84 3.67 -12.10
N GLY A 58 10.87 4.91 -11.60
CA GLY A 58 12.04 5.79 -11.58
C GLY A 58 12.60 6.18 -10.22
N ILE A 59 11.91 6.01 -9.08
CA ILE A 59 12.38 6.58 -7.81
C ILE A 59 12.30 5.55 -6.67
N LYS A 60 13.43 4.86 -6.46
CA LYS A 60 13.82 4.12 -5.23
C LYS A 60 13.26 2.71 -5.05
N THR A 61 13.41 1.84 -6.04
CA THR A 61 13.65 0.40 -5.76
C THR A 61 15.12 0.20 -5.34
N ASN A 62 15.48 0.71 -4.16
CA ASN A 62 16.51 0.06 -3.33
C ASN A 62 15.80 -0.90 -2.37
N VAL A 63 15.03 -1.82 -2.94
CA VAL A 63 14.72 -3.09 -2.27
C VAL A 63 15.94 -3.97 -2.51
N THR A 64 16.86 -3.92 -1.55
CA THR A 64 17.65 -5.03 -1.04
C THR A 64 17.97 -6.16 -2.05
N GLU A 65 19.16 -6.08 -2.62
CA GLU A 65 20.07 -7.24 -2.74
C GLU A 65 19.63 -8.47 -3.57
N ALA A 66 18.86 -8.29 -4.64
CA ALA A 66 18.73 -9.32 -5.69
C ALA A 66 19.82 -9.23 -6.78
N ARG A 67 21.00 -8.68 -6.44
CA ARG A 67 22.18 -8.54 -7.33
C ARG A 67 23.34 -9.48 -6.95
N ALA A 68 23.09 -10.49 -6.12
CA ALA A 68 24.14 -11.46 -5.73
C ALA A 68 24.45 -12.54 -6.78
N TYR A 69 23.74 -12.60 -7.92
CA TYR A 69 23.89 -13.74 -8.85
C TYR A 69 23.99 -13.35 -10.32
N LEU A 70 24.89 -12.45 -10.70
CA LEU A 70 25.41 -12.44 -12.08
C LEU A 70 26.89 -11.99 -12.07
N THR A 71 27.74 -12.69 -11.32
CA THR A 71 29.18 -12.72 -11.63
C THR A 71 29.36 -13.61 -12.86
N ASN A 72 29.25 -13.00 -14.03
CA ASN A 72 30.10 -13.29 -15.20
C ASN A 72 31.55 -13.48 -14.64
N GLU A 73 32.39 -14.44 -15.02
CA GLU A 73 32.76 -14.79 -16.39
C GLU A 73 33.30 -16.24 -16.48
N LYS A 74 32.90 -16.95 -17.55
CA LYS A 74 33.64 -18.10 -18.06
C LYS A 74 34.66 -17.60 -19.08
N LYS A 75 35.92 -17.94 -18.83
CA LYS A 75 37.03 -18.22 -19.79
C LYS A 75 37.52 -17.09 -20.71
N VAL A 76 38.82 -16.76 -20.54
CA VAL A 76 39.86 -17.13 -21.53
C VAL A 76 41.08 -17.66 -20.80
#